data_AF-A0A6S7K2J6-F1
#
_entry.id   AF-A0A6S7K2J6-F1
#
_cell.length_a   1.000
_cell.length_b   1.000
_cell.length_c   1.000
_cell.angle_alpha   90.00
_cell.angle_beta   90.00
_cell.angle_gamma   90.00
#
_symmetry.space_group_name_H-M   'P 1'
#
loop_
_entity.id
_entity.type
_entity.pdbx_description
1 polymer ?
#
loop_
_entity_poly.entity_id
_entity_poly.type
_entity_poly.pdbx_seq_one_letter_code
_entity_poly.pdbx_strand_id
1 'polypeptide(L)'
;DLPIRKKIRLEEWILAENRPLSWTYQGMLMLCPDIFDLLYDSKTGGHFGINKTIGKIKGKFYWPKLRDDVKKWCAQCDLCSARKGPTSRKIKAPLASYVAGSPMERVAVDVLGPLPVSENGNKYILIAMDYFTKWPEVYALPNQEAETVAKVLVNEFVSRFGTPVELHSDQGRNFESRNIRPELRG
;
A
#
# COMPACT_ATOMS: atom_id res chain seq x y z
N ASP A 1 28.39 -29.61 -25.18
CA ASP A 1 28.81 -29.45 -26.58
C ASP A 1 27.73 -28.81 -27.44
N LEU A 2 28.09 -27.72 -28.12
CA LEU A 2 27.28 -26.98 -29.09
C LEU A 2 27.54 -27.52 -30.51
N PRO A 3 26.54 -27.47 -31.40
CA PRO A 3 26.83 -27.01 -32.75
C PRO A 3 25.86 -25.92 -33.25
N ILE A 4 26.44 -24.73 -33.43
CA ILE A 4 26.48 -23.95 -34.69
C ILE A 4 25.14 -23.53 -35.34
N ARG A 5 24.75 -22.30 -34.97
CA ARG A 5 24.24 -21.19 -35.81
C ARG A 5 23.70 -21.53 -37.22
N LYS A 6 22.37 -21.44 -37.38
CA LYS A 6 21.78 -20.94 -38.65
C LYS A 6 21.52 -19.44 -38.53
N LYS A 7 22.43 -18.66 -39.11
CA LYS A 7 22.38 -17.20 -39.23
C LYS A 7 21.50 -16.89 -40.44
N ILE A 8 20.20 -16.69 -40.24
CA ILE A 8 19.31 -16.19 -41.30
C ILE A 8 19.72 -14.73 -41.56
N ARG A 9 20.34 -14.49 -42.72
CA ARG A 9 20.82 -13.19 -43.16
C ARG A 9 19.65 -12.51 -43.87
N LEU A 10 19.33 -11.27 -43.49
CA LEU A 10 18.21 -10.43 -43.96
C LEU A 10 18.16 -10.18 -45.49
N GLU A 11 19.14 -10.67 -46.24
CA GLU A 11 19.28 -10.41 -47.68
C GLU A 11 18.38 -11.33 -48.53
N GLU A 12 18.03 -12.54 -48.05
CA GLU A 12 17.29 -13.52 -48.86
C GLU A 12 15.79 -13.23 -48.99
N TRP A 13 15.20 -12.42 -48.11
CA TRP A 13 13.80 -12.02 -48.23
C TRP A 13 13.56 -10.91 -49.26
N ILE A 14 14.61 -10.19 -49.68
CA ILE A 14 14.50 -9.03 -50.56
C ILE A 14 14.39 -9.43 -52.05
N LEU A 15 14.77 -10.67 -52.41
CA LEU A 15 14.73 -11.14 -53.80
C LEU A 15 13.39 -11.79 -54.22
N ALA A 16 12.48 -12.06 -53.29
CA ALA A 16 11.22 -12.74 -53.60
C ALA A 16 10.16 -11.84 -54.26
N GLU A 17 10.29 -10.52 -54.15
CA GLU A 17 9.29 -9.58 -54.65
C GLU A 17 9.93 -8.48 -55.50
N ASN A 18 10.01 -8.74 -56.81
CA ASN A 18 10.41 -7.80 -57.86
C ASN A 18 9.65 -6.45 -57.78
N ARG A 19 10.20 -5.44 -57.08
CA ARG A 19 9.75 -4.04 -57.21
C ARG A 19 10.95 -3.09 -57.37
N PRO A 20 10.87 -2.10 -58.28
CA PRO A 20 12.00 -1.25 -58.62
C PRO A 20 12.31 -0.23 -57.52
N LEU A 21 13.60 -0.05 -57.26
CA LEU A 21 14.16 0.89 -56.30
C LEU A 21 13.96 2.33 -56.76
N SER A 22 13.24 3.13 -55.96
CA SER A 22 13.41 4.59 -55.97
C SER A 22 13.77 5.06 -54.57
N TRP A 23 14.80 5.91 -54.51
CA TRP A 23 15.49 6.32 -53.31
C TRP A 23 14.61 7.22 -52.42
N THR A 24 14.14 6.70 -51.29
CA THR A 24 13.64 7.53 -50.18
C THR A 24 13.98 6.91 -48.83
N TYR A 25 14.89 7.56 -48.10
CA TYR A 25 15.06 7.56 -46.64
C TYR A 25 14.40 6.39 -45.89
N GLN A 26 15.06 5.23 -45.84
CA GLN A 26 14.53 4.06 -45.13
C GLN A 26 14.79 4.17 -43.63
N GLY A 27 14.22 5.19 -42.99
CA GLY A 27 13.84 5.12 -41.60
C GLY A 27 12.69 4.11 -41.50
N MET A 28 13.02 2.88 -41.13
CA MET A 28 12.12 1.73 -41.12
C MET A 28 10.84 2.04 -40.35
N LEU A 29 9.81 2.44 -41.10
CA LEU A 29 8.48 2.78 -40.64
C LEU A 29 7.71 1.45 -40.50
N MET A 30 7.98 0.73 -39.41
CA MET A 30 7.30 -0.53 -39.12
C MET A 30 6.54 -0.39 -37.81
N LEU A 31 5.26 -0.03 -37.92
CA LEU A 31 4.28 -0.18 -36.84
C LEU A 31 3.92 -1.68 -36.80
N CYS A 32 4.77 -2.50 -36.20
CA CYS A 32 4.51 -3.93 -36.06
C CYS A 32 4.24 -4.27 -34.59
N PRO A 33 3.04 -4.79 -34.25
CA PRO A 33 2.79 -5.48 -32.98
C PRO A 33 3.91 -6.48 -32.63
N ASP A 34 4.50 -7.10 -33.65
CA ASP A 34 5.63 -8.03 -33.53
C ASP A 34 6.87 -7.44 -32.81
N ILE A 35 7.11 -6.13 -32.90
CA ILE A 35 8.22 -5.46 -32.19
C ILE A 35 7.94 -5.44 -30.69
N PHE A 36 6.68 -5.20 -30.31
CA PHE A 36 6.28 -5.20 -28.91
C PHE A 36 6.33 -6.60 -28.34
N ASP A 37 5.81 -7.61 -29.05
CA ASP A 37 5.89 -9.01 -28.60
C ASP A 37 7.35 -9.48 -28.46
N LEU A 38 8.22 -9.15 -29.42
CA LEU A 38 9.65 -9.50 -29.38
C LEU A 38 10.39 -8.85 -28.20
N LEU A 39 10.09 -7.60 -27.86
CA LEU A 39 10.83 -6.84 -26.84
C LEU A 39 10.21 -6.91 -25.43
N TYR A 40 8.92 -7.23 -25.35
CA TYR A 40 8.13 -7.16 -24.13
C TYR A 40 7.66 -8.53 -23.62
N ASP A 41 7.37 -9.50 -24.50
CA ASP A 41 6.86 -10.83 -24.13
C ASP A 41 7.88 -11.97 -24.38
N SER A 42 9.06 -11.65 -24.93
CA SER A 42 10.15 -12.61 -25.00
C SER A 42 10.66 -13.00 -23.60
N LYS A 43 11.28 -14.18 -23.45
CA LYS A 43 11.88 -14.65 -22.18
C LYS A 43 12.89 -13.66 -21.55
N THR A 44 13.38 -12.68 -22.30
CA THR A 44 14.28 -11.60 -21.87
C THR A 44 13.62 -10.21 -21.84
N GLY A 45 12.37 -10.11 -22.33
CA GLY A 45 11.47 -8.96 -22.23
C GLY A 45 10.84 -8.91 -20.85
N GLY A 46 11.50 -8.28 -19.88
CA GLY A 46 10.83 -7.91 -18.64
C GLY A 46 9.69 -6.95 -18.98
N HIS A 47 8.52 -7.09 -18.33
CA HIS A 47 7.39 -6.17 -18.42
C HIS A 47 7.75 -4.76 -17.90
N PHE A 48 8.62 -4.05 -18.62
CA PHE A 48 9.22 -2.82 -18.17
C PHE A 48 8.21 -1.67 -18.25
N GLY A 49 8.36 -0.71 -17.33
CA GLY A 49 7.60 0.53 -17.39
C GLY A 49 7.91 1.33 -18.66
N ILE A 50 6.96 2.18 -19.06
CA ILE A 50 6.93 2.95 -20.31
C ILE A 50 8.30 3.56 -20.68
N ASN A 51 8.97 4.23 -19.74
CA ASN A 51 10.25 4.91 -20.01
C ASN A 51 11.39 3.96 -20.36
N LYS A 52 11.46 2.79 -19.71
CA LYS A 52 12.49 1.77 -19.98
C LYS A 52 12.25 1.10 -21.32
N THR A 53 10.98 0.84 -21.67
CA THR A 53 10.58 0.28 -22.97
C THR A 53 10.92 1.25 -24.10
N ILE A 54 10.62 2.54 -23.95
CA ILE A 54 11.02 3.59 -24.91
C ILE A 54 12.54 3.66 -25.06
N GLY A 55 13.29 3.58 -23.96
CA GLY A 55 14.76 3.60 -23.99
C GLY A 55 15.37 2.46 -24.82
N LYS A 56 14.79 1.26 -24.74
CA LYS A 56 15.21 0.11 -25.56
C LYS A 56 14.86 0.27 -27.03
N ILE A 57 13.69 0.82 -27.34
CA ILE A 57 13.20 0.96 -28.71
C ILE A 57 13.95 2.08 -29.45
N LYS A 58 14.18 3.22 -28.79
CA LYS A 58 14.82 4.41 -29.40
C LYS A 58 16.22 4.16 -29.98
N GLY A 59 16.94 3.14 -29.51
CA GLY A 59 18.27 2.80 -30.04
C GLY A 59 18.24 2.05 -31.38
N LYS A 60 17.08 1.54 -31.81
CA LYS A 60 16.96 0.68 -33.00
C LYS A 60 15.81 1.05 -33.93
N PHE A 61 14.78 1.71 -33.41
CA PHE A 61 13.56 2.04 -34.15
C PHE A 61 13.08 3.45 -33.81
N TYR A 62 12.44 4.09 -34.77
CA TYR A 62 11.79 5.38 -34.59
C TYR A 62 10.52 5.44 -35.43
N TRP A 63 9.44 5.93 -34.83
CA TRP A 63 8.24 6.32 -35.56
C TRP A 63 7.50 7.45 -34.83
N PRO A 64 6.69 8.24 -35.56
CA PRO A 64 5.83 9.26 -34.95
C PRO A 64 4.91 8.64 -33.92
N LYS A 65 4.75 9.27 -32.74
CA LYS A 65 3.91 8.78 -31.63
C LYS A 65 4.38 7.49 -30.93
N LEU A 66 5.64 7.08 -31.11
CA LEU A 66 6.27 5.97 -30.36
C LEU A 66 5.91 5.94 -28.87
N ARG A 67 5.96 7.10 -28.20
CA ARG A 67 5.65 7.19 -26.77
C ARG A 67 4.19 6.86 -26.45
N ASP A 68 3.26 7.29 -27.29
CA ASP A 68 1.84 7.07 -27.09
C ASP A 68 1.48 5.61 -27.34
N ASP A 69 2.11 4.98 -28.34
CA ASP A 69 1.89 3.57 -28.64
C ASP A 69 2.47 2.66 -27.55
N VAL A 70 3.69 2.95 -27.05
CA VAL A 70 4.25 2.23 -25.90
C VAL A 70 3.39 2.41 -24.65
N LYS A 71 2.83 3.61 -24.43
CA LYS A 71 1.93 3.86 -23.30
C LYS A 71 0.64 3.06 -23.42
N LYS A 72 0.03 3.00 -24.60
CA LYS A 72 -1.17 2.19 -24.86
C LYS A 72 -0.88 0.70 -24.63
N TRP A 73 0.23 0.21 -25.18
CA TRP A 73 0.65 -1.18 -25.03
C TRP A 73 0.89 -1.58 -23.56
N CYS A 74 1.66 -0.78 -22.82
CA CYS A 74 1.89 -1.02 -21.38
C CYS A 74 0.62 -0.89 -20.52
N ALA A 75 -0.44 -0.25 -21.01
CA ALA A 75 -1.74 -0.16 -20.35
C ALA A 75 -2.63 -1.36 -20.66
N GLN A 76 -2.48 -1.98 -21.84
CA GLN A 76 -3.20 -3.18 -22.28
C GLN A 76 -2.60 -4.49 -21.72
N CYS A 77 -1.44 -4.42 -21.05
CA CYS A 77 -0.83 -5.60 -20.44
C CYS A 77 -1.55 -6.00 -19.14
N ASP A 78 -2.28 -7.11 -19.20
CA ASP A 78 -3.04 -7.67 -18.07
C ASP A 78 -2.13 -8.01 -16.86
N LEU A 79 -0.95 -8.57 -17.10
CA LEU A 79 0.03 -8.90 -16.05
C LEU A 79 0.54 -7.64 -15.31
N CYS A 80 0.74 -6.55 -16.05
CA CYS A 80 1.13 -5.27 -15.44
C CYS A 80 -0.03 -4.60 -14.72
N SER A 81 -1.24 -4.69 -15.28
CA SER A 81 -2.44 -4.12 -14.69
C SER A 81 -2.77 -4.81 -13.36
N ALA A 82 -2.72 -6.15 -13.33
CA ALA A 82 -2.96 -6.95 -12.12
C ALA A 82 -1.94 -6.71 -11.00
N ARG A 83 -0.68 -6.39 -11.35
CA ARG A 83 0.38 -6.09 -10.36
C ARG A 83 0.44 -4.62 -9.93
N LYS A 84 -0.17 -3.72 -10.70
CA LYS A 84 -0.27 -2.32 -10.31
C LYS A 84 -1.31 -2.22 -9.21
N GLY A 85 -0.85 -1.90 -8.00
CA GLY A 85 -1.75 -1.56 -6.90
C GLY A 85 -2.71 -0.44 -7.30
N PRO A 86 -3.87 -0.33 -6.61
CA PRO A 86 -4.86 0.69 -6.93
C PRO A 86 -4.18 2.05 -7.00
N THR A 87 -4.37 2.76 -8.13
CA THR A 87 -4.01 4.18 -8.24
C THR A 87 -5.07 4.98 -7.46
N SER A 88 -5.24 4.67 -6.18
CA SER A 88 -6.00 5.52 -5.30
C SER A 88 -5.16 6.76 -5.11
N ARG A 89 -5.52 7.81 -5.85
CA ARG A 89 -5.32 9.18 -5.38
C ARG A 89 -6.04 9.17 -4.03
N LYS A 90 -5.30 8.90 -2.95
CA LYS A 90 -5.85 8.66 -1.61
C LYS A 90 -6.85 9.79 -1.36
N ILE A 91 -8.14 9.48 -1.31
CA ILE A 91 -9.14 10.41 -0.79
C ILE A 91 -8.74 10.53 0.69
N LYS A 92 -7.88 11.51 0.99
CA LYS A 92 -7.53 11.84 2.35
C LYS A 92 -8.78 12.47 2.91
N ALA A 93 -9.57 11.70 3.66
CA ALA A 93 -10.61 12.28 4.50
C ALA A 93 -9.95 13.40 5.31
N PRO A 94 -10.56 14.59 5.39
CA PRO A 94 -10.00 15.66 6.21
C PRO A 94 -9.92 15.15 7.65
N LEU A 95 -8.72 15.18 8.23
CA LEU A 95 -8.51 14.93 9.65
C LEU A 95 -9.20 16.08 10.40
N ALA A 96 -10.40 15.85 10.91
CA ALA A 96 -11.01 16.79 11.84
C ALA A 96 -10.26 16.69 13.16
N SER A 97 -9.62 17.76 13.59
CA SER A 97 -9.07 17.85 14.94
C SER A 97 -10.23 17.96 15.92
N TYR A 98 -10.54 16.87 16.61
CA TYR A 98 -11.49 16.90 17.72
C TYR A 98 -10.73 17.40 18.95
N VAL A 99 -11.01 18.63 19.39
CA VAL A 99 -10.34 19.29 20.52
C VAL A 99 -11.24 19.13 21.74
N ALA A 100 -10.71 18.57 22.83
CA ALA A 100 -11.40 18.58 24.12
C ALA A 100 -11.38 20.00 24.70
N GLY A 101 -12.50 20.47 25.25
CA GLY A 101 -12.65 21.81 25.81
C GLY A 101 -12.35 21.92 27.30
N SER A 102 -12.27 20.80 28.02
CA SER A 102 -12.02 20.76 29.47
C SER A 102 -11.31 19.46 29.93
N PRO A 103 -10.62 19.47 31.09
CA PRO A 103 -10.06 18.24 31.68
C PRO A 103 -11.13 17.18 31.90
N MET A 104 -10.80 15.91 31.64
CA MET A 104 -11.71 14.76 31.80
C MET A 104 -12.93 14.76 30.86
N GLU A 105 -13.03 15.71 29.92
CA GLU A 105 -14.06 15.64 28.89
C GLU A 105 -13.86 14.43 27.99
N ARG A 106 -12.61 14.13 27.65
CA ARG A 106 -12.29 12.99 26.80
C ARG A 106 -11.00 12.34 27.22
N VAL A 107 -11.06 11.04 27.46
CA VAL A 107 -9.89 10.23 27.83
C VAL A 107 -9.70 9.13 26.79
N ALA A 108 -8.51 9.08 26.19
CA ALA A 108 -8.07 7.95 25.37
C ALA A 108 -7.62 6.81 26.27
N VAL A 109 -8.04 5.58 25.97
CA VAL A 109 -7.57 4.37 26.64
C VAL A 109 -7.03 3.39 25.60
N ASP A 110 -5.78 2.98 25.79
CA ASP A 110 -5.05 2.05 24.93
C ASP A 110 -4.41 0.94 25.78
N VAL A 111 -4.19 -0.24 25.19
CA VAL A 111 -3.54 -1.38 25.84
C VAL A 111 -2.33 -1.82 25.01
N LEU A 112 -1.15 -1.62 25.57
CA LEU A 112 0.11 -2.05 24.99
C LEU A 112 0.46 -3.48 25.41
N GLY A 113 0.77 -4.34 24.44
CA GLY A 113 1.36 -5.66 24.67
C GLY A 113 0.99 -6.70 23.61
N PRO A 114 1.32 -7.98 23.82
CA PRO A 114 1.95 -8.53 25.03
C PRO A 114 3.44 -8.17 25.17
N LEU A 115 3.86 -7.89 26.40
CA LEU A 115 5.24 -7.64 26.83
C LEU A 115 5.81 -8.86 27.58
N PRO A 116 7.14 -8.93 27.81
CA PRO A 116 7.72 -9.92 28.72
C PRO A 116 7.02 -9.91 30.08
N VAL A 117 6.75 -11.09 30.61
CA VAL A 117 6.02 -11.24 31.87
C VAL A 117 6.88 -10.71 33.01
N SER A 118 6.35 -9.75 33.76
CA SER A 118 6.98 -9.23 34.98
C SER A 118 6.91 -10.26 36.11
N GLU A 119 7.68 -10.04 37.18
CA GLU A 119 7.65 -10.90 38.39
C GLU A 119 6.23 -11.03 38.99
N ASN A 120 5.41 -9.98 38.83
CA ASN A 120 4.02 -9.95 39.30
C ASN A 120 3.02 -10.57 38.31
N GLY A 121 3.49 -11.21 37.23
CA GLY A 121 2.63 -11.85 36.23
C GLY A 121 1.97 -10.89 35.23
N ASN A 122 2.31 -9.60 35.24
CA ASN A 122 1.78 -8.63 34.28
C ASN A 122 2.49 -8.73 32.93
N LYS A 123 1.71 -8.65 31.84
CA LYS A 123 2.18 -8.74 30.45
C LYS A 123 1.57 -7.68 29.53
N TYR A 124 0.71 -6.81 30.05
CA TYR A 124 0.12 -5.70 29.31
C TYR A 124 0.23 -4.42 30.12
N ILE A 125 0.11 -3.29 29.44
CA ILE A 125 0.09 -1.96 30.03
C ILE A 125 -1.15 -1.22 29.53
N LEU A 126 -2.03 -0.83 30.44
CA LEU A 126 -3.14 0.08 30.18
C LEU A 126 -2.63 1.52 30.24
N ILE A 127 -2.94 2.31 29.23
CA ILE A 127 -2.61 3.73 29.16
C ILE A 127 -3.92 4.50 29.09
N ALA A 128 -4.16 5.40 30.06
CA ALA A 128 -5.28 6.33 30.06
C ALA A 128 -4.75 7.75 29.93
N MET A 129 -5.10 8.46 28.86
CA MET A 129 -4.61 9.81 28.58
C MET A 129 -5.75 10.80 28.39
N ASP A 130 -5.74 11.87 29.17
CA ASP A 130 -6.67 12.99 28.98
C ASP A 130 -6.31 13.81 27.74
N TYR A 131 -7.29 14.08 26.88
CA TYR A 131 -7.05 14.84 25.66
C TYR A 131 -6.79 16.32 25.90
N PHE A 132 -7.34 16.91 26.97
CA PHE A 132 -7.20 18.33 27.27
C PHE A 132 -5.84 18.64 27.89
N THR A 133 -5.56 18.02 29.05
CA THR A 133 -4.31 18.25 29.80
C THR A 133 -3.11 17.51 29.22
N LYS A 134 -3.34 16.48 28.38
CA LYS A 134 -2.31 15.52 27.94
C LYS A 134 -1.67 14.72 29.08
N TRP A 135 -2.35 14.61 30.22
CA TRP A 135 -1.88 13.83 31.36
C TRP A 135 -2.01 12.31 31.11
N PRO A 136 -0.92 11.53 31.16
CA PRO A 136 -0.97 10.08 31.02
C PRO A 136 -0.94 9.36 32.38
N GLU A 137 -1.82 8.37 32.54
CA GLU A 137 -1.79 7.38 33.61
C GLU A 137 -1.55 5.99 33.01
N VAL A 138 -0.75 5.19 33.69
CA VAL A 138 -0.26 3.92 33.17
C VAL A 138 -0.39 2.83 34.23
N TYR A 139 -1.02 1.72 33.87
CA TYR A 139 -1.30 0.62 34.80
C TYR A 139 -0.85 -0.72 34.22
N ALA A 140 -0.23 -1.57 35.05
CA ALA A 140 0.19 -2.90 34.64
C ALA A 140 -1.00 -3.87 34.70
N LEU A 141 -1.14 -4.71 33.67
CA LEU A 141 -2.23 -5.67 33.54
C LEU A 141 -1.73 -7.12 33.31
N PRO A 142 -2.37 -8.12 33.93
CA PRO A 142 -2.07 -9.53 33.69
C PRO A 142 -2.69 -10.05 32.39
N ASN A 143 -3.82 -9.49 31.94
CA ASN A 143 -4.48 -9.84 30.70
C ASN A 143 -5.17 -8.60 30.10
N GLN A 144 -5.64 -8.72 28.85
CA GLN A 144 -6.36 -7.64 28.15
C GLN A 144 -7.88 -7.82 28.22
N GLU A 145 -8.40 -8.65 29.13
CA GLU A 145 -9.83 -8.93 29.21
C GLU A 145 -10.60 -7.68 29.65
N ALA A 146 -11.80 -7.49 29.09
CA ALA A 146 -12.66 -6.35 29.34
C ALA A 146 -12.87 -6.08 30.83
N GLU A 147 -13.10 -7.14 31.60
CA GLU A 147 -13.38 -7.07 33.03
C GLU A 147 -12.16 -6.60 33.82
N THR A 148 -10.97 -7.11 33.51
CA THR A 148 -9.71 -6.69 34.14
C THR A 148 -9.43 -5.23 33.86
N VAL A 149 -9.58 -4.80 32.61
CA VAL A 149 -9.38 -3.41 32.20
C VAL A 149 -10.38 -2.49 32.91
N ALA A 150 -11.67 -2.85 32.92
CA ALA A 150 -12.72 -2.06 33.57
C ALA A 150 -12.47 -1.93 35.08
N LYS A 151 -12.09 -3.02 35.77
CA LYS A 151 -11.76 -2.98 37.21
C LYS A 151 -10.61 -2.04 37.50
N VAL A 152 -9.52 -2.12 36.75
CA VAL A 152 -8.36 -1.24 36.96
C VAL A 152 -8.71 0.21 36.63
N LEU A 153 -9.43 0.45 35.53
CA LEU A 153 -9.85 1.80 35.15
C LEU A 153 -10.77 2.43 36.21
N VAL A 154 -11.74 1.69 36.74
CA VAL A 154 -12.64 2.20 37.77
C VAL A 154 -11.89 2.43 39.09
N ASN A 155 -11.16 1.42 39.56
CA ASN A 155 -10.53 1.46 40.87
C ASN A 155 -9.37 2.46 40.93
N GLU A 156 -8.56 2.55 39.88
CA GLU A 156 -7.34 3.35 39.88
C GLU A 156 -7.54 4.73 39.23
N PHE A 157 -8.22 4.80 38.08
CA PHE A 157 -8.37 6.06 37.36
C PHE A 157 -9.60 6.84 37.83
N VAL A 158 -10.79 6.24 37.77
CA VAL A 158 -12.05 6.93 38.12
C VAL A 158 -12.09 7.32 39.59
N SER A 159 -11.59 6.47 40.50
CA SER A 159 -11.51 6.82 41.93
C SER A 159 -10.64 8.05 42.23
N ARG A 160 -9.65 8.34 41.38
CA ARG A 160 -8.70 9.45 41.58
C ARG A 160 -9.15 10.73 40.86
N PHE A 161 -9.68 10.60 39.65
CA PHE A 161 -9.94 11.74 38.75
C PHE A 161 -11.42 11.99 38.47
N GLY A 162 -12.29 11.06 38.86
CA GLY A 162 -13.70 11.08 38.49
C GLY A 162 -13.97 10.40 37.14
N THR A 163 -15.25 10.35 36.77
CA THR A 163 -15.71 9.70 35.53
C THR A 163 -15.54 10.65 34.35
N PRO A 164 -14.84 10.25 33.27
CA PRO A 164 -14.74 11.07 32.07
C PRO A 164 -16.07 11.14 31.33
N VAL A 165 -16.31 12.24 30.60
CA VAL A 165 -17.54 12.42 29.81
C VAL A 165 -17.54 11.48 28.58
N GLU A 166 -16.40 11.34 27.91
CA GLU A 166 -16.21 10.43 26.78
C GLU A 166 -14.97 9.56 26.99
N LEU A 167 -15.15 8.24 26.95
CA LEU A 167 -14.03 7.28 26.90
C LEU A 167 -13.79 6.86 25.45
N HIS A 168 -12.59 7.14 24.95
CA HIS A 168 -12.18 6.77 23.60
C HIS A 168 -11.20 5.60 23.64
N SER A 169 -11.60 4.44 23.13
CA SER A 169 -10.72 3.29 22.98
C SER A 169 -10.69 2.83 21.53
N ASP A 170 -9.51 2.49 21.03
CA ASP A 170 -9.27 2.00 19.68
C ASP A 170 -9.54 0.49 19.58
N GLN A 171 -10.83 0.11 19.64
CA GLN A 171 -11.41 -1.15 19.14
C GLN A 171 -10.53 -2.43 19.22
N GLY A 172 -9.83 -2.66 20.32
CA GLY A 172 -9.55 -4.02 20.75
C GLY A 172 -10.88 -4.72 21.02
N ARG A 173 -11.05 -5.97 20.57
CA ARG A 173 -12.26 -6.81 20.83
C ARG A 173 -12.70 -6.83 22.31
N ASN A 174 -11.80 -6.43 23.21
CA ASN A 174 -11.99 -6.32 24.64
C ASN A 174 -13.00 -5.23 25.04
N PHE A 175 -13.12 -4.13 24.29
CA PHE A 175 -14.03 -3.02 24.64
C PHE A 175 -15.43 -3.12 24.02
N GLU A 176 -15.65 -4.10 23.12
CA GLU A 176 -16.96 -4.36 22.50
C GLU A 176 -17.78 -5.44 23.24
N SER A 177 -17.27 -5.97 24.35
CA SER A 177 -18.06 -6.91 25.16
C SER A 177 -19.28 -6.20 25.75
N ARG A 178 -20.43 -6.90 25.76
CA ARG A 178 -21.78 -6.41 26.10
C ARG A 178 -21.92 -5.77 27.50
N ASN A 179 -20.86 -5.74 28.30
CA ASN A 179 -20.85 -5.43 29.72
C ASN A 179 -20.32 -4.03 30.08
N ILE A 180 -19.91 -3.17 29.13
CA ILE A 180 -19.42 -1.80 29.44
C ILE A 180 -20.49 -0.72 29.15
N ARG A 181 -21.59 -1.10 28.49
CA ARG A 181 -22.65 -0.16 28.08
C ARG A 181 -23.59 0.33 29.19
N PRO A 182 -23.85 -0.39 30.30
CA PRO A 182 -24.74 0.12 31.34
C PRO A 182 -24.08 1.09 32.32
N GLU A 183 -22.81 0.91 32.71
CA GLU A 183 -22.23 1.65 33.84
C GLU A 183 -21.77 3.08 33.53
N LEU A 184 -21.76 3.50 32.26
CA LEU A 184 -21.29 4.83 31.83
C LEU A 184 -22.44 5.80 31.44
N ARG A 185 -23.69 5.45 31.76
CA ARG A 185 -24.82 6.39 31.73
C ARG A 185 -25.39 6.55 33.14
N GLY A 186 -24.70 7.34 33.95
CA GLY A 186 -25.19 7.87 35.22
C GLY A 186 -24.88 9.36 35.27
#